data_AF-A0A2S6IBY9-F1
#
_entry.id   AF-A0A2S6IBY9-F1
#
_cell.length_a   1.000
_cell.length_b   1.000
_cell.length_c   1.000
_cell.angle_alpha   90.00
_cell.angle_beta   90.00
_cell.angle_gamma   90.00
#
_symmetry.space_group_name_H-M   'P 1'
#
loop_
_entity.id
_entity.type
_entity.pdbx_description
1 polymer ?
#
loop_
_entity_poly.entity_id
_entity_poly.type
_entity_poly.pdbx_seq_one_letter_code
_entity_poly.pdbx_strand_id
1 'polypeptide(L)'
;MNRLRPGFAVCLVLAAVGAGSAAVLPAITGHLHEKHEGQAFAVAHALEVPAGAVDSTVCRGDGQVACWETSEPVAVVANMLLHSMEARAGKVGSSVRYSSPITTTGSHFSADSHLVRVNFGSHSAMAWVEPIVERDADGVASVIGARVSLNAG
;
A
#
# COMPACT_ATOMS: atom_id res chain seq x y z
N MET A 1 54.44 30.01 16.26
CA MET A 1 53.60 28.85 15.91
C MET A 1 52.27 28.98 16.66
N ASN A 2 51.23 29.50 16.00
CA ASN A 2 49.93 29.73 16.65
C ASN A 2 49.23 28.38 16.88
N ARG A 3 49.21 27.92 18.14
CA ARG A 3 48.39 26.76 18.53
C ARG A 3 46.92 27.18 18.44
N LEU A 4 46.19 26.59 17.49
CA LEU A 4 44.73 26.69 17.41
C LEU A 4 44.14 26.34 18.77
N ARG A 5 43.35 27.26 19.35
CA ARG A 5 42.65 27.03 20.61
C ARG A 5 41.74 25.80 20.45
N PRO A 6 41.80 24.81 21.35
CA PRO A 6 41.09 23.54 21.18
C PRO A 6 39.57 23.73 21.00
N GLY A 7 38.96 24.75 21.63
CA GLY A 7 37.55 25.08 21.42
C GLY A 7 37.21 25.53 19.99
N PHE A 8 38.12 26.18 19.29
CA PHE A 8 37.90 26.64 17.91
C PHE A 8 37.94 25.48 16.91
N ALA A 9 38.82 24.49 17.16
CA ALA A 9 38.90 23.27 16.36
C ALA A 9 37.64 22.41 16.54
N VAL A 10 37.10 22.29 17.75
CA VAL A 10 35.85 21.55 18.03
C VAL A 10 34.65 22.20 17.35
N CYS A 11 34.52 23.53 17.40
CA CYS A 11 33.45 24.25 16.69
C CYS A 11 33.53 24.09 15.17
N LEU A 12 34.74 24.13 14.59
CA LEU A 12 34.94 23.90 13.15
C LEU A 12 34.57 22.48 12.73
N VAL A 13 34.91 21.47 13.54
CA VAL A 13 34.52 20.07 13.27
C VAL A 13 33.02 19.90 13.36
N LEU A 14 32.36 20.46 14.39
CA LEU A 14 30.89 20.41 14.51
C LEU A 14 30.18 21.14 13.36
N ALA A 15 30.71 22.29 12.93
CA ALA A 15 30.16 23.02 11.79
C ALA A 15 30.38 22.27 10.47
N ALA A 16 31.54 21.64 10.26
CA ALA A 16 31.83 20.84 9.09
C ALA A 16 30.98 19.55 9.03
N VAL A 17 30.78 18.87 10.17
CA VAL A 17 29.89 17.71 10.28
C VAL A 17 28.44 18.13 10.07
N GLY A 18 28.01 19.25 10.67
CA GLY A 18 26.67 19.81 10.48
C GLY A 18 26.40 20.17 9.01
N ALA A 19 27.30 20.90 8.36
CA ALA A 19 27.20 21.25 6.95
C ALA A 19 27.27 20.02 6.02
N GLY A 20 28.14 19.05 6.33
CA GLY A 20 28.23 17.79 5.58
C GLY A 20 26.95 16.95 5.70
N SER A 21 26.40 16.83 6.91
CA SER A 21 25.13 16.12 7.14
C SER A 21 23.94 16.82 6.45
N ALA A 22 23.89 18.15 6.44
CA ALA A 22 22.84 18.92 5.78
C ALA A 22 22.82 18.76 4.25
N ALA A 23 23.97 18.48 3.62
CA ALA A 23 24.03 18.23 2.17
C ALA A 23 23.78 16.75 1.81
N VAL A 24 24.25 15.82 2.65
CA VAL A 24 24.20 14.39 2.36
C VAL A 24 22.85 13.77 2.74
N LEU A 25 22.22 14.22 3.83
CA LEU A 25 20.93 13.68 4.26
C LEU A 25 19.79 13.92 3.24
N PRO A 26 19.62 15.12 2.63
CA PRO A 26 18.59 15.34 1.62
C PRO A 26 18.79 14.47 0.36
N ALA A 27 20.04 14.29 -0.08
CA ALA A 27 20.33 13.46 -1.25
C ALA A 27 20.06 11.96 -0.97
N ILE A 28 20.45 11.46 0.20
CA ILE A 28 20.16 10.08 0.60
C ILE A 28 18.65 9.87 0.79
N THR A 29 17.98 10.81 1.47
CA THR A 29 16.53 10.71 1.70
C THR A 29 15.73 10.81 0.41
N GLY A 30 16.11 11.69 -0.51
CA GLY A 30 15.52 11.78 -1.85
C GLY A 30 15.71 10.50 -2.66
N HIS A 31 16.93 9.94 -2.68
CA HIS A 31 17.18 8.68 -3.38
C HIS A 31 16.40 7.49 -2.78
N LEU A 32 16.29 7.43 -1.44
CA LEU A 32 15.48 6.41 -0.77
C LEU A 32 13.99 6.60 -1.05
N HIS A 33 13.51 7.84 -1.13
CA HIS A 33 12.13 8.16 -1.47
C HIS A 33 11.77 7.66 -2.87
N GLU A 34 12.51 8.10 -3.91
CA GLU A 34 12.30 7.66 -5.30
C GLU A 34 12.41 6.14 -5.46
N LYS A 35 13.37 5.52 -4.76
CA LYS A 35 13.52 4.07 -4.77
C LYS A 35 12.30 3.37 -4.17
N HIS A 36 11.84 3.82 -3.02
CA HIS A 36 10.69 3.21 -2.34
C HIS A 36 9.38 3.42 -3.11
N GLU A 37 9.20 4.61 -3.70
CA GLU A 37 8.08 4.90 -4.60
C GLU A 37 8.12 3.95 -5.81
N GLY A 38 9.26 3.85 -6.50
CA GLY A 38 9.44 2.95 -7.62
C GLY A 38 9.19 1.48 -7.27
N GLN A 39 9.59 1.04 -6.07
CA GLN A 39 9.30 -0.32 -5.58
C GLN A 39 7.81 -0.56 -5.33
N ALA A 40 7.09 0.41 -4.74
CA ALA A 40 5.65 0.32 -4.51
C ALA A 40 4.89 0.19 -5.84
N PHE A 41 5.21 1.05 -6.81
CA PHE A 41 4.63 0.98 -8.16
C PHE A 41 4.97 -0.32 -8.88
N ALA A 42 6.23 -0.75 -8.84
CA ALA A 42 6.65 -1.99 -9.49
C ALA A 42 5.91 -3.21 -8.93
N VAL A 43 5.73 -3.31 -7.61
CA VAL A 43 4.97 -4.41 -7.01
C VAL A 43 3.51 -4.36 -7.45
N ALA A 44 2.85 -3.21 -7.40
CA ALA A 44 1.46 -3.08 -7.80
C ALA A 44 1.27 -3.43 -9.29
N HIS A 45 2.03 -2.84 -10.20
CA HIS A 45 1.90 -3.09 -11.63
C HIS A 45 2.21 -4.53 -12.03
N ALA A 46 3.06 -5.20 -11.26
CA ALA A 46 3.43 -6.55 -11.60
C ALA A 46 2.35 -7.56 -11.18
N LEU A 47 1.46 -7.24 -10.21
CA LEU A 47 0.39 -8.14 -9.79
C LEU A 47 -0.51 -8.51 -10.96
N GLU A 48 -0.72 -9.82 -11.12
CA GLU A 48 -1.58 -10.35 -12.18
C GLU A 48 -3.04 -10.27 -11.75
N VAL A 49 -3.88 -9.84 -12.68
CA VAL A 49 -5.33 -9.92 -12.54
C VAL A 49 -5.73 -11.39 -12.67
N PRO A 50 -6.46 -11.97 -11.70
CA PRO A 50 -6.81 -13.39 -11.74
C PRO A 50 -7.71 -13.70 -12.95
N ALA A 51 -7.58 -14.92 -13.47
CA ALA A 51 -8.40 -15.36 -14.60
C ALA A 51 -9.90 -15.28 -14.26
N GLY A 52 -10.69 -14.74 -15.18
CA GLY A 52 -12.14 -14.57 -15.00
C GLY A 52 -12.53 -13.30 -14.24
N ALA A 53 -11.58 -12.51 -13.75
CA ALA A 53 -11.88 -11.16 -13.28
C ALA A 53 -12.20 -10.23 -14.46
N VAL A 54 -13.05 -9.24 -14.20
CA VAL A 54 -13.48 -8.23 -15.16
C VAL A 54 -13.08 -6.85 -14.69
N ASP A 55 -12.75 -5.95 -15.62
CA ASP A 55 -12.44 -4.56 -15.27
C ASP A 55 -13.67 -3.90 -14.62
N SER A 56 -13.41 -3.10 -13.57
CA SER A 56 -14.45 -2.33 -12.89
C SER A 56 -14.22 -0.84 -13.09
N THR A 57 -15.31 -0.08 -13.07
CA THR A 57 -15.27 1.39 -13.14
C THR A 57 -15.50 2.04 -11.78
N VAL A 58 -15.75 1.24 -10.74
CA VAL A 58 -16.17 1.72 -9.41
C VAL A 58 -15.11 1.38 -8.38
N CYS A 59 -13.93 2.01 -8.45
CA CYS A 59 -12.84 1.77 -7.51
C CYS A 59 -12.46 2.97 -6.67
N ARG A 60 -11.68 2.68 -5.61
CA ARG A 60 -11.23 3.66 -4.63
C ARG A 60 -9.93 4.34 -5.08
N GLY A 61 -9.90 5.67 -4.98
CA GLY A 61 -8.69 6.47 -4.72
C GLY A 61 -7.89 7.01 -5.92
N ASP A 62 -7.03 7.99 -5.60
CA ASP A 62 -5.92 8.46 -6.45
C ASP A 62 -4.75 7.46 -6.36
N GLY A 63 -3.93 7.36 -7.42
CA GLY A 63 -2.81 6.39 -7.49
C GLY A 63 -3.25 4.97 -7.87
N GLN A 64 -4.41 4.85 -8.52
CA GLN A 64 -4.96 3.58 -9.01
C GLN A 64 -4.08 2.97 -10.11
N VAL A 65 -3.72 1.71 -9.89
CA VAL A 65 -2.92 0.90 -10.81
C VAL A 65 -3.80 -0.07 -11.59
N ALA A 66 -4.77 -0.69 -10.90
CA ALA A 66 -5.73 -1.60 -11.52
C ALA A 66 -7.04 -1.62 -10.71
N CYS A 67 -8.14 -1.89 -11.40
CA CYS A 67 -9.47 -1.95 -10.83
C CYS A 67 -10.26 -3.08 -11.49
N TRP A 68 -10.66 -4.09 -10.71
CA TRP A 68 -11.35 -5.26 -11.25
C TRP A 68 -12.27 -5.92 -10.22
N GLU A 69 -13.16 -6.75 -10.72
CA GLU A 69 -14.15 -7.52 -9.97
C GLU A 69 -14.01 -9.01 -10.28
N THR A 70 -14.37 -9.85 -9.31
CA THR A 70 -14.38 -11.30 -9.44
C THR A 70 -15.51 -11.89 -8.61
N SER A 71 -16.00 -13.08 -8.98
CA SER A 71 -16.96 -13.84 -8.19
C SER A 71 -16.33 -14.52 -6.96
N GLU A 72 -15.01 -14.49 -6.84
CA GLU A 72 -14.31 -15.10 -5.71
C GLU A 72 -14.61 -14.38 -4.38
N PRO A 73 -14.66 -15.11 -3.25
CA PRO A 73 -14.89 -14.49 -1.94
C PRO A 73 -13.78 -13.52 -1.52
N VAL A 74 -14.15 -12.43 -0.85
CA VAL A 74 -13.22 -11.38 -0.37
C VAL A 74 -12.01 -11.94 0.36
N ALA A 75 -12.20 -12.86 1.31
CA ALA A 75 -11.10 -13.43 2.09
C ALA A 75 -10.12 -14.26 1.24
N VAL A 76 -10.63 -14.96 0.21
CA VAL A 76 -9.79 -15.73 -0.73
C VAL A 76 -8.93 -14.77 -1.55
N VAL A 77 -9.56 -13.74 -2.12
CA VAL A 77 -8.88 -12.72 -2.92
C VAL A 77 -7.83 -11.96 -2.10
N ALA A 78 -8.17 -11.56 -0.87
CA ALA A 78 -7.24 -10.87 0.03
C ALA A 78 -6.02 -11.72 0.39
N ASN A 79 -6.21 -13.03 0.67
CA ASN A 79 -5.10 -13.93 0.94
C ASN A 79 -4.22 -14.14 -0.30
N MET A 80 -4.82 -14.35 -1.47
CA MET A 80 -4.06 -14.48 -2.73
C MET A 80 -3.21 -13.23 -3.01
N LEU A 81 -3.79 -12.04 -2.84
CA LEU A 81 -3.10 -10.77 -3.00
C LEU A 81 -1.96 -10.61 -1.99
N LEU A 82 -2.17 -11.00 -0.73
CA LEU A 82 -1.10 -10.97 0.28
C LEU A 82 0.10 -11.80 -0.18
N HIS A 83 -0.11 -13.07 -0.52
CA HIS A 83 0.97 -13.97 -0.93
C HIS A 83 1.68 -13.45 -2.19
N SER A 84 0.91 -12.93 -3.16
CA SER A 84 1.44 -12.39 -4.40
C SER A 84 2.27 -11.11 -4.18
N MET A 85 1.79 -10.23 -3.32
CA MET A 85 2.51 -9.00 -2.95
C MET A 85 3.78 -9.32 -2.17
N GLU A 86 3.73 -10.25 -1.20
CA GLU A 86 4.89 -10.71 -0.44
C GLU A 86 5.95 -11.34 -1.34
N ALA A 87 5.54 -12.22 -2.25
CA ALA A 87 6.45 -12.88 -3.19
C ALA A 87 7.20 -11.87 -4.07
N ARG A 88 6.53 -10.79 -4.48
CA ARG A 88 7.12 -9.74 -5.33
C ARG A 88 7.95 -8.73 -4.55
N ALA A 89 7.52 -8.42 -3.34
CA ALA A 89 8.16 -7.41 -2.52
C ALA A 89 9.41 -7.93 -1.79
N GLY A 90 9.50 -9.24 -1.54
CA GLY A 90 10.63 -9.84 -0.84
C GLY A 90 10.59 -9.56 0.66
N LYS A 91 11.74 -9.23 1.27
CA LYS A 91 11.90 -9.09 2.74
C LYS A 91 11.32 -7.81 3.36
N VAL A 92 10.41 -7.11 2.69
CA VAL A 92 9.78 -5.90 3.24
C VAL A 92 8.58 -6.23 4.11
N GLY A 93 8.19 -5.27 4.96
CA GLY A 93 7.06 -5.45 5.87
C GLY A 93 5.72 -5.49 5.12
N SER A 94 5.14 -6.68 5.02
CA SER A 94 3.77 -6.93 4.57
C SER A 94 2.81 -7.01 5.76
N SER A 95 1.55 -6.63 5.52
CA SER A 95 0.48 -6.83 6.49
C SER A 95 -0.87 -6.90 5.81
N VAL A 96 -1.75 -7.76 6.30
CA VAL A 96 -3.19 -7.65 6.05
C VAL A 96 -3.81 -6.91 7.22
N ARG A 97 -4.54 -5.83 6.91
CA ARG A 97 -5.42 -5.18 7.87
C ARG A 97 -6.86 -5.48 7.47
N TYR A 98 -7.60 -6.02 8.42
CA TYR A 98 -9.03 -6.17 8.32
C TYR A 98 -9.64 -4.79 8.57
N SER A 99 -10.37 -4.27 7.59
CA SER A 99 -11.16 -3.05 7.79
C SER A 99 -12.57 -3.43 8.18
N SER A 100 -13.15 -2.61 9.06
CA SER A 100 -14.45 -2.85 9.70
C SER A 100 -15.53 -3.32 8.73
N PRO A 101 -16.47 -4.17 9.20
CA PRO A 101 -17.54 -4.68 8.37
C PRO A 101 -18.33 -3.54 7.71
N ILE A 102 -18.59 -3.68 6.41
CA ILE A 102 -19.57 -2.85 5.71
C ILE A 102 -20.93 -3.24 6.26
N THR A 103 -21.47 -2.42 7.16
CA THR A 103 -22.78 -2.62 7.74
C THR A 103 -23.80 -1.87 6.91
N THR A 104 -24.67 -2.59 6.21
CA THR A 104 -25.85 -2.02 5.59
C THR A 104 -27.01 -2.16 6.57
N THR A 105 -27.68 -1.06 6.90
CA THR A 105 -28.72 -0.98 7.94
C THR A 105 -30.04 -1.59 7.43
N GLY A 106 -30.64 -2.61 8.10
CA GLY A 106 -31.81 -3.32 7.52
C GLY A 106 -32.27 -4.66 8.13
N SER A 107 -32.77 -5.68 7.41
CA SER A 107 -32.12 -6.21 6.19
C SER A 107 -30.58 -6.15 6.33
N HIS A 108 -30.13 -6.37 7.57
CA HIS A 108 -28.80 -6.08 8.08
C HIS A 108 -27.81 -7.07 7.49
N PHE A 109 -27.00 -6.57 6.57
CA PHE A 109 -25.93 -7.32 5.94
C PHE A 109 -24.61 -6.68 6.32
N SER A 110 -23.72 -7.52 6.84
CA SER A 110 -22.39 -7.19 7.31
C SER A 110 -21.41 -8.03 6.50
N ALA A 111 -20.56 -7.38 5.73
CA ALA A 111 -19.51 -8.07 4.99
C ALA A 111 -18.17 -7.39 5.22
N ASP A 112 -17.16 -8.21 5.51
CA ASP A 112 -15.82 -7.73 5.80
C ASP A 112 -15.15 -7.18 4.55
N SER A 113 -14.38 -6.11 4.72
CA SER A 113 -13.49 -5.58 3.70
C SER A 113 -12.05 -5.78 4.17
N HIS A 114 -11.14 -6.00 3.22
CA HIS A 114 -9.74 -6.26 3.54
C HIS A 114 -8.85 -5.23 2.86
N LEU A 115 -7.87 -4.72 3.60
CA LEU A 115 -6.76 -3.97 3.06
C LEU A 115 -5.50 -4.84 3.13
N VAL A 116 -4.99 -5.21 1.96
CA VAL A 116 -3.68 -5.83 1.83
C VAL A 116 -2.68 -4.72 1.56
N ARG A 117 -1.61 -4.64 2.35
CA ARG A 117 -0.60 -3.59 2.20
C ARG A 117 0.81 -4.14 2.36
N VAL A 118 1.70 -3.71 1.48
CA VAL A 118 3.14 -3.86 1.64
C VAL A 118 3.80 -2.49 1.65
N ASN A 119 4.64 -2.23 2.66
CA ASN A 119 5.25 -0.93 2.88
C ASN A 119 6.71 -0.89 2.40
N PHE A 120 7.07 0.21 1.76
CA PHE A 120 8.41 0.58 1.34
C PHE A 120 8.72 1.96 1.94
N GLY A 121 9.25 2.00 3.16
CA GLY A 121 9.45 3.27 3.87
C GLY A 121 8.12 4.04 4.05
N SER A 122 8.02 5.23 3.44
CA SER A 122 6.81 6.07 3.43
C SER A 122 5.79 5.71 2.34
N HIS A 123 6.15 4.84 1.39
CA HIS A 123 5.31 4.42 0.27
C HIS A 123 4.75 3.03 0.50
N SER A 124 3.71 2.67 -0.24
CA SER A 124 3.07 1.37 -0.13
C SER A 124 2.39 0.94 -1.42
N ALA A 125 2.44 -0.36 -1.68
CA ALA A 125 1.48 -1.01 -2.56
C ALA A 125 0.29 -1.45 -1.71
N MET A 126 -0.93 -1.15 -2.16
CA MET A 126 -2.16 -1.40 -1.42
C MET A 126 -3.23 -2.00 -2.31
N ALA A 127 -3.90 -3.05 -1.84
CA ALA A 127 -5.11 -3.56 -2.47
C ALA A 127 -6.26 -3.49 -1.47
N TRP A 128 -7.30 -2.74 -1.82
CA TRP A 128 -8.59 -2.78 -1.13
C TRP A 128 -9.44 -3.87 -1.76
N VAL A 129 -9.88 -4.84 -0.95
CA VAL A 129 -10.76 -5.92 -1.36
C VAL A 129 -12.10 -5.71 -0.67
N GLU A 130 -13.10 -5.33 -1.45
CA GLU A 130 -14.42 -4.97 -0.98
C GLU A 130 -15.46 -6.00 -1.47
N PRO A 131 -16.45 -6.37 -0.65
CA PRO A 131 -17.51 -7.28 -1.09
C PRO A 131 -18.38 -6.61 -2.15
N ILE A 132 -18.73 -7.36 -3.19
CA ILE A 132 -19.79 -6.99 -4.14
C ILE A 132 -21.10 -7.52 -3.57
N VAL A 133 -22.06 -6.62 -3.37
CA VAL A 133 -23.34 -6.94 -2.73
C VAL A 133 -24.47 -6.77 -3.73
N GLU A 134 -25.25 -7.82 -3.92
CA GLU A 134 -26.48 -7.79 -4.70
C GLU A 134 -27.68 -8.02 -3.77
N ARG A 135 -28.83 -7.42 -4.10
CA ARG A 135 -30.09 -7.65 -3.41
C ARG A 135 -31.07 -8.37 -4.33
N ASP A 136 -31.69 -9.43 -3.83
CA ASP A 136 -32.75 -10.11 -4.56
C ASP A 136 -34.06 -9.30 -4.57
N ALA A 137 -35.10 -9.85 -5.23
CA ALA A 137 -36.41 -9.22 -5.35
C ALA A 137 -37.10 -8.97 -4.00
N ASP A 138 -36.75 -9.76 -2.97
CA ASP A 138 -37.26 -9.64 -1.61
C ASP A 138 -36.40 -8.67 -0.76
N GLY A 139 -35.34 -8.10 -1.33
CA GLY A 139 -34.44 -7.13 -0.71
C GLY A 139 -33.34 -7.76 0.15
N VAL A 140 -33.19 -9.09 0.12
CA VAL A 140 -32.16 -9.83 0.85
C VAL A 140 -30.82 -9.61 0.15
N ALA A 141 -29.85 -9.12 0.93
CA ALA A 141 -28.49 -8.87 0.42
C ALA A 141 -27.63 -10.14 0.49
N SER A 142 -26.86 -10.38 -0.56
CA SER A 142 -25.87 -11.45 -0.64
C SER A 142 -24.53 -10.94 -1.18
N VAL A 143 -23.42 -11.49 -0.68
CA VAL A 143 -22.09 -11.28 -1.28
C VAL A 143 -22.03 -12.16 -2.52
N ILE A 144 -21.83 -11.55 -3.68
CA ILE A 144 -21.70 -12.29 -4.95
C ILE A 144 -20.25 -12.33 -5.47
N GLY A 145 -19.34 -11.63 -4.79
CA GLY A 145 -17.94 -11.59 -5.19
C GLY A 145 -17.15 -10.51 -4.45
N ALA A 146 -16.01 -10.15 -5.04
CA ALA A 146 -15.08 -9.16 -4.53
C ALA A 146 -14.67 -8.17 -5.62
N ARG A 147 -14.61 -6.90 -5.23
CA ARG A 147 -13.99 -5.83 -6.00
C ARG A 147 -12.62 -5.53 -5.43
N VAL A 148 -11.64 -5.35 -6.32
CA VAL A 148 -10.28 -5.00 -5.96
C VAL A 148 -9.91 -3.64 -6.53
N SER A 149 -9.53 -2.73 -5.64
CA SER A 149 -8.87 -1.46 -6.00
C SER A 149 -7.39 -1.56 -5.64
N LEU A 150 -6.54 -1.72 -6.65
CA LEU A 150 -5.09 -1.77 -6.46
C LEU A 150 -4.49 -0.38 -6.67
N ASN A 151 -3.72 0.08 -5.69
CA ASN A 151 -3.12 1.41 -5.65
C ASN A 151 -1.64 1.32 -5.25
N ALA A 152 -0.86 2.30 -5.68
CA ALA A 152 0.52 2.51 -5.22
C ALA A 152 0.77 4.00 -4.97
N GLY A 153 1.51 4.30 -3.91
CA GLY A 153 1.85 5.66 -3.51
C GLY A 153 2.54 5.73 -2.16
#